data_AF-A0A851YEC4-F1
#
_entry.id   AF-A0A851YEC4-F1
#
_cell.length_a   1.000
_cell.length_b   1.000
_cell.length_c   1.000
_cell.angle_alpha   90.00
_cell.angle_beta   90.00
_cell.angle_gamma   90.00
#
_symmetry.space_group_name_H-M   'P 1'
#
loop_
_entity.id
_entity.type
_entity.pdbx_description
1 polymer ?
#
loop_
_entity_poly.entity_id
_entity_poly.type
_entity_poly.pdbx_seq_one_letter_code
_entity_poly.pdbx_strand_id
1 'polypeptide(L)'
;MPEQGPRMNGFSLGELCWLFCCPPCPSRIAAKLAFLPPEPTYTVLQPEQQQEAGAAAGAGTPTGSGTCSLHLSERADWQYSQRELDAVEVFFSRTARDNRLGCMFVRCAPTGRYTLLFSHGNAVDLGQMCSFYIGLGSRINCNVFSYDYSGYGVSTGKPSEKNLYADIDAAWQALRTRYGVSPENIILYGQSIGTVPTVDLASRYECAAVILHSPLMSGLRVAFPDTRKTYCFDAFPSIDKISKVTSPVLVIHGTEDEVIDFSHGLAMYERCPRAVEPLWVEGAGHNDIELYAQYLERLKQFISHELPNS
;
A
#
# COMPACT_ATOMS: atom_id res chain seq x y z
N MET A 1 12.74 -34.41 -30.83
CA MET A 1 12.78 -32.94 -30.96
C MET A 1 12.12 -32.35 -29.73
N PRO A 2 12.73 -31.42 -28.98
CA PRO A 2 12.07 -30.86 -27.81
C PRO A 2 11.02 -29.84 -28.23
N GLU A 3 9.84 -29.92 -27.62
CA GLU A 3 8.71 -29.02 -27.84
C GLU A 3 9.04 -27.58 -27.47
N GLN A 4 8.56 -26.65 -28.29
CA GLN A 4 8.67 -25.22 -28.05
C GLN A 4 7.61 -24.79 -27.05
N GLY A 5 8.03 -24.30 -25.88
CA GLY A 5 7.14 -23.71 -24.88
C GLY A 5 6.45 -22.43 -25.40
N PRO A 6 5.36 -22.00 -24.74
CA PRO A 6 4.53 -20.88 -25.21
C PRO A 6 5.31 -19.57 -25.25
N ARG A 7 5.10 -18.80 -26.33
CA ARG A 7 5.76 -17.51 -26.58
C ARG A 7 4.71 -16.39 -26.64
N MET A 8 4.90 -15.34 -25.85
CA MET A 8 4.45 -13.99 -26.18
C MET A 8 5.57 -13.00 -25.80
N ASN A 9 5.80 -11.99 -26.64
CA ASN A 9 6.90 -11.00 -26.59
C ASN A 9 8.33 -11.50 -26.88
N GLY A 10 8.49 -12.62 -27.58
CA GLY A 10 9.75 -12.98 -28.22
C GLY A 10 10.88 -13.44 -27.30
N PHE A 11 10.66 -13.57 -25.99
CA PHE A 11 11.63 -14.11 -25.05
C PHE A 11 11.11 -15.36 -24.34
N SER A 12 11.95 -16.39 -24.30
CA SER A 12 11.75 -17.63 -23.54
C SER A 12 12.13 -17.46 -22.07
N LEU A 13 11.63 -18.35 -21.20
CA LEU A 13 12.00 -18.39 -19.78
C LEU A 13 13.53 -18.50 -19.57
N GLY A 14 14.22 -19.17 -20.51
CA GLY A 14 15.69 -19.28 -20.52
C GLY A 14 16.40 -17.97 -20.90
N GLU A 15 15.84 -17.20 -21.84
CA GLU A 15 16.36 -15.88 -22.21
C GLU A 15 16.13 -14.85 -21.10
N LEU A 16 15.00 -14.94 -20.38
CA LEU A 16 14.81 -14.19 -19.14
C LEU A 16 15.79 -14.60 -18.06
N CYS A 17 16.04 -15.89 -17.82
CA CYS A 17 17.07 -16.32 -16.88
C CYS A 17 18.45 -15.72 -17.24
N TRP A 18 18.77 -15.61 -18.52
CA TRP A 18 20.01 -14.97 -18.97
C TRP A 18 19.99 -13.45 -18.73
N LEU A 19 18.90 -12.76 -19.07
CA LEU A 19 18.69 -11.32 -18.79
C LEU A 19 18.67 -10.98 -17.30
N PHE A 20 18.16 -11.87 -16.45
CA PHE A 20 17.95 -11.67 -15.02
C PHE A 20 19.04 -12.31 -14.13
N CYS A 21 19.91 -13.17 -14.66
CA CYS A 21 21.02 -13.81 -13.93
C CYS A 21 22.41 -13.45 -14.48
N CYS A 22 22.55 -12.81 -15.65
CA CYS A 22 23.83 -12.28 -16.12
C CYS A 22 24.03 -10.82 -15.65
N PRO A 23 25.09 -10.50 -14.89
CA PRO A 23 25.41 -9.13 -14.50
C PRO A 23 25.68 -8.22 -15.73
N PRO A 24 25.35 -6.91 -15.70
CA PRO A 24 24.83 -6.14 -14.57
C PRO A 24 23.40 -5.60 -14.81
N CYS A 25 22.56 -5.58 -13.77
CA CYS A 25 21.27 -4.86 -13.66
C CYS A 25 19.90 -5.51 -14.03
N PRO A 26 19.68 -6.82 -13.82
CA PRO A 26 18.33 -7.42 -13.72
C PRO A 26 17.33 -6.61 -12.87
N SER A 27 17.79 -6.18 -11.69
CA SER A 27 16.94 -5.53 -10.69
C SER A 27 16.52 -4.10 -11.05
N ARG A 28 17.25 -3.43 -11.94
CA ARG A 28 16.92 -2.05 -12.36
C ARG A 28 15.81 -2.02 -13.41
N ILE A 29 15.74 -3.04 -14.26
CA ILE A 29 14.71 -3.15 -15.30
C ILE A 29 13.39 -3.58 -14.67
N ALA A 30 13.40 -4.63 -13.84
CA ALA A 30 12.20 -5.05 -13.10
C ALA A 30 11.65 -3.92 -12.22
N ALA A 31 12.52 -3.17 -11.52
CA ALA A 31 12.07 -2.03 -10.73
C ALA A 31 11.44 -0.92 -11.59
N LYS A 32 11.99 -0.63 -12.78
CA LYS A 32 11.40 0.38 -13.69
C LYS A 32 10.06 -0.03 -14.29
N LEU A 33 9.82 -1.34 -14.45
CA LEU A 33 8.56 -1.87 -14.97
C LEU A 33 7.51 -2.03 -13.87
N ALA A 34 7.93 -2.36 -12.64
CA ALA A 34 7.02 -2.58 -11.51
C ALA A 34 6.63 -1.28 -10.79
N PHE A 35 7.48 -0.25 -10.80
CA PHE A 35 7.24 1.00 -10.08
C PHE A 35 7.13 2.17 -11.05
N LEU A 36 5.98 2.84 -11.00
CA LEU A 36 5.66 4.01 -11.80
C LEU A 36 5.35 5.18 -10.85
N PRO A 37 6.33 5.76 -10.14
CA PRO A 37 6.07 6.92 -9.28
C PRO A 37 5.50 8.08 -10.11
N PRO A 38 4.38 8.70 -9.70
CA PRO A 38 3.85 9.88 -10.38
C PRO A 38 4.73 11.10 -10.10
N GLU A 39 4.52 12.19 -10.85
CA GLU A 39 5.02 13.49 -10.40
C GLU A 39 4.34 13.85 -9.06
N PRO A 40 5.09 14.31 -8.04
CA PRO A 40 4.51 14.58 -6.72
C PRO A 40 3.35 15.56 -6.80
N THR A 41 2.23 15.19 -6.18
CA THR A 41 1.02 16.00 -6.13
C THR A 41 0.89 16.79 -4.85
N TYR A 42 1.82 16.62 -3.91
CA TYR A 42 1.85 17.34 -2.65
C TYR A 42 3.27 17.67 -2.19
N THR A 43 3.37 18.64 -1.29
CA THR A 43 4.57 18.97 -0.54
C THR A 43 4.29 19.00 0.96
N VAL A 44 5.37 18.92 1.74
CA VAL A 44 5.31 19.01 3.20
C VAL A 44 5.92 20.35 3.59
N LEU A 45 5.09 21.27 4.08
CA LEU A 45 5.54 22.58 4.53
C LEU A 45 5.99 22.49 5.99
N GLN A 46 7.19 22.98 6.26
CA GLN A 46 7.68 23.11 7.62
C GLN A 46 7.02 24.30 8.33
N PRO A 47 6.96 24.31 9.67
CA PRO A 47 6.34 25.40 10.44
C PRO A 47 6.87 26.81 10.08
N GLU A 48 8.15 26.91 9.74
CA GLU A 48 8.81 28.17 9.32
C GLU A 48 8.26 28.68 7.98
N GLN A 49 7.93 27.79 7.06
CA GLN A 49 7.38 28.11 5.73
C GLN A 49 5.87 28.41 5.77
N GLN A 50 5.16 27.91 6.78
CA GLN A 50 3.74 28.24 7.00
C GLN A 50 3.55 29.71 7.37
N GLN A 51 4.50 30.29 8.10
CA GLN A 51 4.39 31.67 8.59
C GLN A 51 4.49 32.71 7.46
N GLU A 52 5.31 32.41 6.43
CA GLU A 52 5.41 33.23 5.21
C GLU A 52 4.19 33.05 4.29
N ALA A 53 3.68 31.82 4.14
CA ALA A 53 2.50 31.54 3.34
C ALA A 53 1.20 32.11 3.95
N GLY A 54 1.06 32.04 5.28
CA GLY A 54 -0.09 32.59 6.02
C GLY A 54 -0.11 34.13 6.04
N ALA A 55 1.06 34.77 6.06
CA ALA A 55 1.17 36.24 5.97
C ALA A 55 0.69 36.79 4.62
N ALA A 56 0.78 36.01 3.54
CA ALA A 56 0.23 36.36 2.23
C ALA A 56 -1.29 36.15 2.11
N ALA A 57 -1.88 35.29 2.96
CA ALA A 57 -3.29 34.87 2.89
C ALA A 57 -4.21 35.48 3.98
N GLY A 58 -3.69 36.29 4.90
CA GLY A 58 -4.50 37.06 5.86
C GLY A 58 -5.19 36.23 6.96
N ALA A 59 -4.70 35.02 7.26
CA ALA A 59 -5.27 34.15 8.30
C ALA A 59 -4.48 34.25 9.62
N GLY A 60 -5.20 34.25 10.74
CA GLY A 60 -4.67 34.43 12.10
C GLY A 60 -3.70 33.33 12.57
N THR A 61 -2.94 33.67 13.61
CA THR A 61 -1.85 32.87 14.18
C THR A 61 -2.31 31.50 14.69
N PRO A 62 -1.75 30.38 14.20
CA PRO A 62 -2.00 29.07 14.80
C PRO A 62 -1.11 28.89 16.03
N THR A 63 -1.74 28.61 17.17
CA THR A 63 -1.08 28.19 18.40
C THR A 63 -0.91 26.68 18.43
N GLY A 64 0.33 26.18 18.35
CA GLY A 64 0.70 24.87 18.91
C GLY A 64 1.26 23.82 17.94
N SER A 65 2.41 23.26 18.33
CA SER A 65 3.14 22.12 17.78
C SER A 65 3.86 22.36 16.44
N GLY A 66 5.17 22.05 16.39
CA GLY A 66 6.02 22.09 15.20
C GLY A 66 5.67 21.01 14.17
N THR A 67 4.41 20.95 13.79
CA THR A 67 3.78 19.94 12.94
C THR A 67 3.84 20.43 11.49
N CYS A 68 4.37 19.61 10.59
CA CYS A 68 4.36 19.94 9.17
C CYS A 68 2.93 19.89 8.62
N SER A 69 2.62 20.74 7.64
CA SER A 69 1.31 20.74 6.97
C SER A 69 1.41 20.19 5.56
N LEU A 70 0.32 19.55 5.13
CA LEU A 70 0.12 19.09 3.76
C LEU A 70 -0.19 20.30 2.87
N HIS A 71 0.55 20.46 1.77
CA HIS A 71 0.19 21.38 0.71
C HIS A 71 -0.07 20.59 -0.57
N LEU A 72 -1.32 20.59 -1.03
CA LEU A 72 -1.73 19.91 -2.25
C LEU A 72 -1.50 20.81 -3.47
N SER A 73 -0.96 20.24 -4.54
CA SER A 73 -0.94 20.88 -5.85
C SER A 73 -2.29 20.72 -6.55
N GLU A 74 -2.52 21.50 -7.61
CA GLU A 74 -3.72 21.37 -8.45
C GLU A 74 -3.91 19.95 -9.03
N ARG A 75 -2.82 19.16 -9.13
CA ARG A 75 -2.83 17.79 -9.66
C ARG A 75 -3.36 16.74 -8.69
N ALA A 76 -3.55 17.09 -7.42
CA ALA A 76 -4.20 16.20 -6.46
C ALA A 76 -5.70 16.02 -6.78
N ASP A 77 -6.27 16.91 -7.61
CA ASP A 77 -7.59 16.84 -8.21
C ASP A 77 -8.73 16.50 -7.22
N TRP A 78 -8.74 17.17 -6.06
CA TRP A 78 -9.79 17.01 -5.07
C TRP A 78 -10.06 18.30 -4.30
N GLN A 79 -11.33 18.55 -4.00
CA GLN A 79 -11.79 19.70 -3.22
C GLN A 79 -11.89 19.32 -1.74
N TYR A 80 -11.23 20.08 -0.86
CA TYR A 80 -11.21 19.83 0.58
C TYR A 80 -11.77 21.01 1.37
N SER A 81 -12.36 20.68 2.52
CA SER A 81 -12.64 21.63 3.59
C SER A 81 -11.44 21.79 4.52
N GLN A 82 -11.35 22.92 5.23
CA GLN A 82 -10.30 23.11 6.24
C GLN A 82 -10.34 22.02 7.31
N ARG A 83 -11.54 21.57 7.71
CA ARG A 83 -11.73 20.50 8.68
C ARG A 83 -11.10 19.18 8.24
N GLU A 84 -11.13 18.89 6.95
CA GLU A 84 -10.51 17.69 6.38
C GLU A 84 -8.99 17.80 6.40
N LEU A 85 -8.43 18.96 6.09
CA LEU A 85 -6.99 19.20 6.22
C LEU A 85 -6.52 19.11 7.68
N ASP A 86 -7.29 19.63 8.63
CA ASP A 86 -6.96 19.60 10.06
C ASP A 86 -6.90 18.16 10.61
N ALA A 87 -7.56 17.21 9.94
CA ALA A 87 -7.51 15.79 10.29
C ALA A 87 -6.27 15.08 9.73
N VAL A 88 -5.50 15.73 8.84
CA VAL A 88 -4.37 15.14 8.12
C VAL A 88 -3.06 15.69 8.67
N GLU A 89 -2.26 14.80 9.27
CA GLU A 89 -0.91 15.08 9.72
C GLU A 89 0.10 14.48 8.74
N VAL A 90 1.05 15.26 8.25
CA VAL A 90 2.17 14.76 7.43
C VAL A 90 3.50 14.96 8.13
N PHE A 91 4.41 14.00 7.98
CA PHE A 91 5.75 14.09 8.55
C PHE A 91 6.72 13.18 7.80
N PHE A 92 8.00 13.27 8.18
CA PHE A 92 9.03 12.39 7.64
C PHE A 92 9.49 11.35 8.66
N SER A 93 9.62 10.10 8.22
CA SER A 93 10.34 9.05 8.93
C SER A 93 11.67 8.74 8.23
N ARG A 94 12.54 7.96 8.89
CA ARG A 94 13.80 7.48 8.32
C ARG A 94 13.76 5.96 8.24
N THR A 95 14.09 5.42 7.07
CA THR A 95 14.16 3.97 6.84
C THR A 95 15.52 3.42 7.28
N ALA A 96 15.59 2.11 7.51
CA ALA A 96 16.86 1.42 7.78
C ALA A 96 17.85 1.48 6.61
N ARG A 97 17.40 1.92 5.42
CA ARG A 97 18.20 2.11 4.21
C ARG A 97 18.53 3.59 3.95
N ASP A 98 18.36 4.43 4.97
CA ASP A 98 18.69 5.85 5.01
C ASP A 98 17.88 6.75 4.05
N ASN A 99 16.76 6.24 3.53
CA ASN A 99 15.80 7.06 2.81
C ASN A 99 14.92 7.82 3.81
N ARG A 100 14.65 9.09 3.51
CA ARG A 100 13.58 9.88 4.12
C ARG A 100 12.24 9.47 3.50
N LEU A 101 11.30 9.08 4.35
CA LEU A 101 9.98 8.54 3.99
C LEU A 101 8.88 9.55 4.32
N GLY A 102 8.10 9.98 3.32
CA GLY A 102 6.88 10.75 3.53
C GLY A 102 5.79 9.88 4.16
N CYS A 103 5.24 10.34 5.28
CA CYS A 103 4.17 9.65 6.01
C CYS A 103 2.97 10.60 6.17
N MET A 104 1.77 10.02 6.18
CA MET A 104 0.51 10.70 6.38
C MET A 104 -0.32 9.94 7.41
N PHE A 105 -0.87 10.66 8.38
CA PHE A 105 -1.84 10.13 9.33
C PHE A 105 -3.14 10.92 9.25
N VAL A 106 -4.22 10.25 8.87
CA VAL A 106 -5.56 10.81 8.74
C VAL A 106 -6.41 10.33 9.92
N ARG A 107 -6.83 11.26 10.77
CA ARG A 107 -7.64 11.02 11.96
C ARG A 107 -9.13 11.01 11.63
N CYS A 108 -9.58 9.96 10.93
CA CYS A 108 -10.97 9.84 10.48
C CYS A 108 -11.94 9.47 11.62
N ALA A 109 -11.46 8.77 12.65
CA ALA A 109 -12.28 8.20 13.71
C ALA A 109 -11.60 8.39 15.09
N PRO A 110 -11.84 9.53 15.77
CA PRO A 110 -11.22 9.82 17.06
C PRO A 110 -11.49 8.77 18.14
N THR A 111 -12.64 8.09 18.07
CA THR A 111 -13.03 6.98 18.94
C THR A 111 -12.87 5.61 18.29
N GLY A 112 -12.33 5.57 17.06
CA GLY A 112 -12.08 4.34 16.32
C GLY A 112 -10.97 3.54 16.99
N ARG A 113 -11.24 2.26 17.26
CA ARG A 113 -10.26 1.36 17.87
C ARG A 113 -9.08 1.10 16.94
N TYR A 114 -9.38 0.85 15.67
CA TYR A 114 -8.40 0.39 14.70
C TYR A 114 -7.79 1.54 13.90
N THR A 115 -6.51 1.39 13.57
CA THR A 115 -5.83 2.22 12.58
C THR A 115 -5.36 1.34 11.43
N LEU A 116 -5.71 1.73 10.21
CA LEU A 116 -5.17 1.11 9.01
C LEU A 116 -3.71 1.56 8.83
N LEU A 117 -2.79 0.63 8.64
CA LEU A 117 -1.50 0.89 8.00
C LEU A 117 -1.67 0.54 6.51
N PHE A 118 -1.90 1.57 5.70
CA PHE A 118 -2.26 1.45 4.29
C PHE A 118 -1.01 1.56 3.39
N SER A 119 -0.73 0.50 2.64
CA SER A 119 0.25 0.45 1.56
C SER A 119 -0.46 0.64 0.23
N HIS A 120 -0.29 1.82 -0.38
CA HIS A 120 -1.04 2.24 -1.56
C HIS A 120 -0.65 1.49 -2.85
N GLY A 121 -1.48 1.63 -3.88
CA GLY A 121 -1.21 1.06 -5.21
C GLY A 121 -0.02 1.69 -5.92
N ASN A 122 0.26 1.22 -7.14
CA ASN A 122 1.25 1.86 -8.01
C ASN A 122 0.68 3.18 -8.59
N ALA A 123 1.53 4.03 -9.17
CA ALA A 123 1.13 5.24 -9.90
C ALA A 123 0.30 6.28 -9.12
N VAL A 124 0.31 6.20 -7.79
CA VAL A 124 -0.30 7.18 -6.89
C VAL A 124 0.69 7.62 -5.82
N ASP A 125 0.47 8.80 -5.24
CA ASP A 125 1.14 9.28 -4.04
C ASP A 125 0.13 9.63 -2.92
N LEU A 126 0.62 9.97 -1.72
CA LEU A 126 -0.26 10.31 -0.60
C LEU A 126 -1.17 11.51 -0.86
N GLY A 127 -0.78 12.45 -1.72
CA GLY A 127 -1.59 13.61 -2.06
C GLY A 127 -2.86 13.19 -2.79
N GLN A 128 -2.73 12.32 -3.79
CA GLN A 128 -3.85 11.75 -4.54
C GLN A 128 -4.73 10.84 -3.69
N MET A 129 -4.13 10.09 -2.76
CA MET A 129 -4.85 9.14 -1.91
C MET A 129 -5.55 9.78 -0.71
N CYS A 130 -5.26 11.04 -0.39
CA CYS A 130 -5.75 11.71 0.81
C CYS A 130 -7.29 11.71 0.93
N SER A 131 -7.98 12.08 -0.15
CA SER A 131 -9.46 12.11 -0.20
C SER A 131 -10.07 10.72 0.03
N PHE A 132 -9.47 9.70 -0.59
CA PHE A 132 -9.85 8.31 -0.42
C PHE A 132 -9.66 7.85 1.03
N TYR A 133 -8.55 8.20 1.69
CA TYR A 133 -8.30 7.84 3.09
C TYR A 133 -9.30 8.45 4.06
N ILE A 134 -9.63 9.73 3.89
CA ILE A 134 -10.68 10.40 4.67
C ILE A 134 -12.01 9.67 4.48
N GLY A 135 -12.37 9.42 3.22
CA GLY A 135 -13.62 8.79 2.86
C GLY A 135 -13.75 7.35 3.35
N LEU A 136 -12.70 6.55 3.20
CA LEU A 136 -12.65 5.16 3.65
C LEU A 136 -12.70 5.09 5.17
N GLY A 137 -11.74 5.73 5.85
CA GLY A 137 -11.59 5.66 7.30
C GLY A 137 -12.86 6.12 8.04
N SER A 138 -13.51 7.18 7.57
CA SER A 138 -14.76 7.67 8.16
C SER A 138 -15.91 6.66 8.02
N ARG A 139 -15.98 5.95 6.89
CA ARG A 139 -17.06 4.99 6.61
C ARG A 139 -16.89 3.66 7.35
N ILE A 140 -15.65 3.26 7.66
CA ILE A 140 -15.33 2.01 8.38
C ILE A 140 -14.90 2.24 9.83
N ASN A 141 -15.01 3.49 10.32
CA ASN A 141 -14.66 3.89 11.69
C ASN A 141 -13.21 3.54 12.09
N CYS A 142 -12.26 3.83 11.19
CA CYS A 142 -10.82 3.60 11.39
C CYS A 142 -10.02 4.87 11.09
N ASN A 143 -8.93 5.09 11.82
CA ASN A 143 -7.93 6.06 11.38
C ASN A 143 -7.08 5.45 10.25
N VAL A 144 -6.43 6.26 9.43
CA VAL A 144 -5.62 5.77 8.29
C VAL A 144 -4.23 6.35 8.35
N PHE A 145 -3.22 5.49 8.52
CA PHE A 145 -1.81 5.82 8.39
C PHE A 145 -1.30 5.26 7.07
N SER A 146 -0.67 6.09 6.25
CA SER A 146 -0.09 5.71 4.95
C SER A 146 1.29 6.35 4.79
N TYR A 147 2.06 5.85 3.83
CA TYR A 147 3.40 6.34 3.52
C TYR A 147 3.68 6.21 2.01
N ASP A 148 4.50 7.09 1.45
CA ASP A 148 4.98 6.97 0.07
C ASP A 148 6.19 6.04 0.03
N TYR A 149 6.23 5.12 -0.94
CA TYR A 149 7.43 4.31 -1.19
C TYR A 149 8.67 5.17 -1.49
N SER A 150 9.86 4.64 -1.21
CA SER A 150 11.12 5.30 -1.58
C SER A 150 11.14 5.67 -3.07
N GLY A 151 11.24 6.97 -3.37
CA GLY A 151 11.17 7.51 -4.74
C GLY A 151 9.76 7.88 -5.25
N TYR A 152 8.72 7.78 -4.41
CA TYR A 152 7.36 8.28 -4.67
C TYR A 152 7.12 9.57 -3.89
N GLY A 153 6.25 10.44 -4.43
CA GLY A 153 5.86 11.69 -3.78
C GLY A 153 7.05 12.47 -3.21
N VAL A 154 7.03 12.73 -1.91
CA VAL A 154 8.11 13.45 -1.21
C VAL A 154 9.21 12.54 -0.63
N SER A 155 9.08 11.23 -0.78
CA SER A 155 10.06 10.24 -0.31
C SER A 155 11.31 10.24 -1.18
N THR A 156 12.47 10.27 -0.53
CA THR A 156 13.77 10.17 -1.21
C THR A 156 14.10 8.73 -1.61
N GLY A 157 15.21 8.54 -2.33
CA GLY A 157 15.72 7.22 -2.69
C GLY A 157 15.23 6.77 -4.06
N LYS A 158 15.06 5.46 -4.25
CA LYS A 158 14.61 4.87 -5.52
C LYS A 158 13.69 3.68 -5.26
N PRO A 159 12.70 3.42 -6.12
CA PRO A 159 11.84 2.25 -5.96
C PRO A 159 12.66 0.95 -6.13
N SER A 160 12.48 0.03 -5.19
CA SER A 160 13.01 -1.34 -5.26
C SER A 160 12.34 -2.21 -4.20
N GLU A 161 12.31 -3.52 -4.40
CA GLU A 161 11.76 -4.45 -3.40
C GLU A 161 12.39 -4.30 -2.01
N LYS A 162 13.72 -4.11 -1.94
CA LYS A 162 14.41 -3.93 -0.65
C LYS A 162 14.03 -2.63 0.05
N ASN A 163 13.77 -1.57 -0.71
CA ASN A 163 13.27 -0.32 -0.13
C ASN A 163 11.80 -0.48 0.28
N LEU A 164 10.97 -1.13 -0.53
CA LEU A 164 9.56 -1.39 -0.23
C LEU A 164 9.37 -2.05 1.16
N TYR A 165 10.20 -3.05 1.48
CA TYR A 165 10.21 -3.67 2.82
C TYR A 165 10.75 -2.74 3.92
N ALA A 166 11.81 -1.97 3.65
CA ALA A 166 12.34 -1.01 4.62
C ALA A 166 11.39 0.18 4.88
N ASP A 167 10.59 0.55 3.88
CA ASP A 167 9.60 1.62 3.93
C ASP A 167 8.45 1.22 4.86
N ILE A 168 7.87 0.02 4.68
CA ILE A 168 6.80 -0.45 5.58
C ILE A 168 7.30 -0.70 7.01
N ASP A 169 8.54 -1.17 7.18
CA ASP A 169 9.13 -1.31 8.51
C ASP A 169 9.21 0.06 9.22
N ALA A 170 9.62 1.12 8.51
CA ALA A 170 9.68 2.46 9.07
C ALA A 170 8.30 3.03 9.38
N ALA A 171 7.30 2.75 8.53
CA ALA A 171 5.91 3.12 8.73
C ALA A 171 5.30 2.41 9.95
N TRP A 172 5.51 1.10 10.09
CA TRP A 172 5.12 0.29 11.24
C TRP A 172 5.72 0.82 12.54
N GLN A 173 7.02 1.14 12.55
CA GLN A 173 7.66 1.71 13.73
C GLN A 173 7.14 3.11 14.04
N ALA A 174 6.93 3.97 13.03
CA ALA A 174 6.36 5.30 13.24
C ALA A 174 4.97 5.21 13.87
N LEU A 175 4.09 4.33 13.35
CA LEU A 175 2.75 4.15 13.88
C LEU A 175 2.75 3.71 15.35
N ARG A 176 3.64 2.77 15.71
CA ARG A 176 3.76 2.24 17.07
C ARG A 176 4.42 3.21 18.05
N THR A 177 5.46 3.91 17.63
CA THR A 177 6.29 4.73 18.53
C THR A 177 5.82 6.17 18.61
N ARG A 178 5.44 6.80 17.49
CA ARG A 178 4.96 8.19 17.45
C ARG A 178 3.52 8.31 17.95
N TYR A 179 2.67 7.37 17.56
CA TYR A 179 1.24 7.41 17.88
C TYR A 179 0.80 6.41 18.95
N GLY A 180 1.71 5.55 19.42
CA GLY A 180 1.41 4.62 20.50
C GLY A 180 0.40 3.54 20.13
N VAL A 181 0.13 3.32 18.83
CA VAL A 181 -0.85 2.32 18.40
C VAL A 181 -0.26 0.93 18.61
N SER A 182 -0.91 0.11 19.43
CA SER A 182 -0.46 -1.25 19.68
C SER A 182 -0.78 -2.19 18.50
N PRO A 183 0.03 -3.23 18.24
CA PRO A 183 -0.15 -4.14 17.10
C PRO A 183 -1.57 -4.72 16.96
N GLU A 184 -2.22 -5.07 18.07
CA GLU A 184 -3.58 -5.61 18.13
C GLU A 184 -4.68 -4.59 17.75
N ASN A 185 -4.30 -3.33 17.54
CA ASN A 185 -5.16 -2.26 17.04
C ASN A 185 -4.72 -1.75 15.65
N ILE A 186 -3.76 -2.41 15.00
CA ILE A 186 -3.31 -2.09 13.64
C ILE A 186 -3.88 -3.12 12.66
N ILE A 187 -4.57 -2.64 11.63
CA ILE A 187 -4.97 -3.45 10.48
C ILE A 187 -4.01 -3.11 9.34
N LEU A 188 -3.30 -4.10 8.81
CA LEU A 188 -2.46 -3.89 7.64
C LEU A 188 -3.35 -3.93 6.39
N TYR A 189 -3.31 -2.91 5.55
CA TYR A 189 -4.07 -2.85 4.31
C TYR A 189 -3.12 -2.65 3.14
N GLY A 190 -3.07 -3.60 2.21
CA GLY A 190 -2.31 -3.46 0.97
C GLY A 190 -3.22 -3.43 -0.24
N GLN A 191 -2.98 -2.51 -1.18
CA GLN A 191 -3.64 -2.48 -2.47
C GLN A 191 -2.65 -2.76 -3.61
N SER A 192 -2.99 -3.72 -4.48
CA SER A 192 -2.17 -4.08 -5.63
C SER A 192 -0.72 -4.37 -5.21
N ILE A 193 0.27 -3.64 -5.74
CA ILE A 193 1.68 -3.75 -5.32
C ILE A 193 1.90 -3.53 -3.81
N GLY A 194 1.04 -2.76 -3.13
CA GLY A 194 1.07 -2.55 -1.69
C GLY A 194 0.78 -3.79 -0.86
N THR A 195 0.21 -4.85 -1.47
CA THR A 195 0.06 -6.16 -0.81
C THR A 195 1.41 -6.84 -0.55
N VAL A 196 2.45 -6.52 -1.32
CA VAL A 196 3.80 -7.10 -1.17
C VAL A 196 4.44 -6.75 0.18
N PRO A 197 4.63 -5.46 0.54
CA PRO A 197 5.18 -5.12 1.84
C PRO A 197 4.23 -5.51 2.98
N THR A 198 2.92 -5.45 2.73
CA THR A 198 1.88 -5.86 3.70
C THR A 198 2.06 -7.32 4.12
N VAL A 199 2.15 -8.25 3.16
CA VAL A 199 2.36 -9.68 3.43
C VAL A 199 3.72 -9.92 4.06
N ASP A 200 4.77 -9.21 3.62
CA ASP A 200 6.10 -9.33 4.24
C ASP A 200 6.09 -8.95 5.72
N LEU A 201 5.48 -7.82 6.07
CA LEU A 201 5.38 -7.37 7.45
C LEU A 201 4.50 -8.32 8.28
N ALA A 202 3.34 -8.70 7.76
CA ALA A 202 2.41 -9.62 8.42
C ALA A 202 2.98 -11.03 8.63
N SER A 203 3.95 -11.45 7.81
CA SER A 203 4.64 -12.73 7.97
C SER A 203 5.64 -12.74 9.14
N ARG A 204 5.95 -11.56 9.70
CA ARG A 204 6.92 -11.36 10.78
C ARG A 204 6.29 -10.88 12.08
N TYR A 205 5.14 -10.21 12.01
CA TYR A 205 4.46 -9.63 13.17
C TYR A 205 2.96 -9.95 13.15
N GLU A 206 2.42 -10.27 14.32
CA GLU A 206 0.97 -10.33 14.50
C GLU A 206 0.39 -8.91 14.59
N CYS A 207 -0.76 -8.71 13.96
CA CYS A 207 -1.54 -7.49 13.96
C CYS A 207 -3.03 -7.82 14.16
N ALA A 208 -3.89 -6.81 14.25
CA ALA A 208 -5.33 -7.03 14.39
C ALA A 208 -5.89 -7.87 13.23
N ALA A 209 -5.48 -7.52 12.01
CA ALA A 209 -5.86 -8.19 10.77
C ALA A 209 -5.05 -7.69 9.57
N VAL A 210 -5.17 -8.42 8.47
CA VAL A 210 -4.62 -8.06 7.17
C VAL A 210 -5.73 -7.97 6.13
N ILE A 211 -5.72 -6.94 5.30
CA ILE A 211 -6.59 -6.79 4.15
C ILE A 211 -5.71 -6.75 2.90
N LEU A 212 -5.93 -7.69 1.99
CA LEU A 212 -5.23 -7.81 0.72
C LEU A 212 -6.21 -7.47 -0.41
N HIS A 213 -6.04 -6.29 -0.99
CA HIS A 213 -6.85 -5.80 -2.10
C HIS A 213 -6.11 -5.99 -3.43
N SER A 214 -6.64 -6.87 -4.29
CA SER A 214 -6.04 -7.34 -5.54
C SER A 214 -4.58 -7.78 -5.39
N PRO A 215 -4.28 -8.76 -4.50
CA PRO A 215 -2.91 -9.17 -4.23
C PRO A 215 -2.26 -9.88 -5.41
N LEU A 216 -0.93 -9.77 -5.49
CA LEU A 216 -0.12 -10.58 -6.40
C LEU A 216 0.62 -11.71 -5.67
N MET A 217 0.68 -12.89 -6.31
CA MET A 217 1.49 -14.02 -5.84
C MET A 217 2.99 -13.73 -5.93
N SER A 218 3.43 -13.26 -7.10
CA SER A 218 4.80 -12.83 -7.39
C SER A 218 4.87 -12.06 -8.71
N GLY A 219 5.96 -11.32 -8.94
CA GLY A 219 6.15 -10.53 -10.15
C GLY A 219 6.23 -11.38 -11.42
N LEU A 220 6.88 -12.54 -11.38
CA LEU A 220 6.91 -13.44 -12.54
C LEU A 220 5.54 -14.03 -12.84
N ARG A 221 4.70 -14.31 -11.84
CA ARG A 221 3.35 -14.83 -12.07
C ARG A 221 2.42 -13.79 -12.69
N VAL A 222 2.62 -12.50 -12.36
CA VAL A 222 1.91 -11.41 -13.06
C VAL A 222 2.34 -11.35 -14.53
N ALA A 223 3.64 -11.40 -14.82
CA ALA A 223 4.15 -11.29 -16.19
C ALA A 223 3.95 -12.57 -17.03
N PHE A 224 3.93 -13.74 -16.38
CA PHE A 224 3.86 -15.07 -16.98
C PHE A 224 2.93 -15.97 -16.13
N PRO A 225 1.61 -15.94 -16.38
CA PRO A 225 0.61 -16.64 -15.56
C PRO A 225 0.85 -18.15 -15.39
N ASP A 226 1.47 -18.80 -16.38
CA ASP A 226 1.82 -20.23 -16.32
C ASP A 226 2.97 -20.57 -15.34
N THR A 227 3.54 -19.58 -14.65
CA THR A 227 4.66 -19.77 -13.71
C THR A 227 4.23 -20.55 -12.46
N ARG A 228 4.59 -21.84 -12.41
CA ARG A 228 4.21 -22.74 -11.29
C ARG A 228 5.15 -22.70 -10.10
N LYS A 229 6.41 -22.31 -10.29
CA LYS A 229 7.47 -22.34 -9.26
C LYS A 229 7.98 -20.93 -8.98
N THR A 230 8.40 -20.68 -7.75
CA THR A 230 9.10 -19.44 -7.39
C THR A 230 10.59 -19.60 -7.71
N TYR A 231 11.13 -18.71 -8.54
CA TYR A 231 12.54 -18.71 -8.93
C TYR A 231 13.34 -17.73 -8.06
N CYS A 232 14.66 -17.91 -7.98
CA CYS A 232 15.52 -17.04 -7.16
C CYS A 232 15.58 -15.57 -7.63
N PHE A 233 15.17 -15.31 -8.87
CA PHE A 233 15.06 -13.98 -9.48
C PHE A 233 13.61 -13.49 -9.55
N ASP A 234 12.65 -14.23 -8.97
CA ASP A 234 11.27 -13.79 -8.88
C ASP A 234 11.16 -12.62 -7.91
N ALA A 235 10.63 -11.50 -8.39
CA ALA A 235 10.40 -10.32 -7.56
C ALA A 235 9.14 -10.52 -6.72
N PHE A 236 9.15 -10.03 -5.50
CA PHE A 236 7.95 -9.97 -4.65
C PHE A 236 7.25 -11.33 -4.42
N PRO A 237 7.95 -12.41 -4.00
CA PRO A 237 7.34 -13.72 -3.82
C PRO A 237 6.41 -13.79 -2.58
N SER A 238 5.33 -13.02 -2.57
CA SER A 238 4.32 -12.96 -1.51
C SER A 238 3.69 -14.31 -1.24
N ILE A 239 3.53 -15.13 -2.27
CA ILE A 239 2.97 -16.48 -2.18
C ILE A 239 3.80 -17.44 -1.30
N ASP A 240 5.09 -17.18 -1.15
CA ASP A 240 5.99 -17.96 -0.29
C ASP A 240 5.95 -17.48 1.19
N LYS A 241 5.34 -16.30 1.43
CA LYS A 241 5.27 -15.65 2.74
C LYS A 241 3.87 -15.74 3.37
N ILE A 242 2.81 -15.80 2.56
CA ILE A 242 1.42 -15.75 3.04
C ILE A 242 1.06 -16.86 4.04
N SER A 243 1.68 -18.04 3.91
CA SER A 243 1.46 -19.16 4.83
C SER A 243 1.98 -18.92 6.26
N LYS A 244 2.79 -17.87 6.46
CA LYS A 244 3.32 -17.46 7.76
C LYS A 244 2.47 -16.39 8.45
N VAL A 245 1.48 -15.83 7.77
CA VAL A 245 0.60 -14.81 8.33
C VAL A 245 -0.39 -15.47 9.29
N THR A 246 -0.30 -15.15 10.58
CA THR A 246 -1.14 -15.73 11.65
C THR A 246 -2.35 -14.86 12.01
N SER A 247 -2.35 -13.59 11.59
CA SER A 247 -3.50 -12.69 11.77
C SER A 247 -4.66 -13.05 10.82
N PRO A 248 -5.93 -12.71 11.15
CA PRO A 248 -7.04 -12.85 10.21
C PRO A 248 -6.78 -12.10 8.90
N VAL A 249 -7.03 -12.74 7.76
CA VAL A 249 -6.77 -12.15 6.44
C VAL A 249 -8.03 -12.09 5.60
N LEU A 250 -8.43 -10.89 5.21
CA LEU A 250 -9.46 -10.66 4.20
C LEU A 250 -8.79 -10.45 2.84
N VAL A 251 -9.17 -11.26 1.84
CA VAL A 251 -8.78 -11.04 0.44
C VAL A 251 -9.95 -10.43 -0.31
N ILE A 252 -9.68 -9.36 -1.06
CA ILE A 252 -10.64 -8.66 -1.93
C ILE A 252 -10.09 -8.68 -3.35
N HIS A 253 -10.86 -9.12 -4.34
CA HIS A 253 -10.40 -9.18 -5.75
C HIS A 253 -11.59 -9.06 -6.71
N GLY A 254 -11.41 -8.37 -7.83
CA GLY A 254 -12.37 -8.34 -8.93
C GLY A 254 -12.26 -9.58 -9.81
N THR A 255 -13.39 -10.11 -10.32
CA THR A 255 -13.37 -11.32 -11.16
C THR A 255 -12.88 -11.05 -12.58
N GLU A 256 -12.89 -9.80 -13.03
CA GLU A 256 -12.45 -9.34 -14.36
C GLU A 256 -11.16 -8.48 -14.25
N ASP A 257 -10.29 -8.76 -13.27
CA ASP A 257 -9.03 -8.05 -13.07
C ASP A 257 -8.00 -8.37 -14.17
N GLU A 258 -7.90 -7.48 -15.15
CA GLU A 258 -6.97 -7.56 -16.30
C GLU A 258 -5.52 -7.17 -15.98
N VAL A 259 -5.24 -6.65 -14.77
CA VAL A 259 -3.88 -6.24 -14.37
C VAL A 259 -3.22 -7.33 -13.54
N ILE A 260 -3.95 -7.84 -12.54
CA ILE A 260 -3.54 -8.93 -11.67
C ILE A 260 -4.67 -9.97 -11.71
N ASP A 261 -4.50 -10.99 -12.54
CA ASP A 261 -5.50 -12.03 -12.76
C ASP A 261 -6.08 -12.56 -11.43
N PHE A 262 -7.40 -12.81 -11.43
CA PHE A 262 -8.17 -13.28 -10.28
C PHE A 262 -7.54 -14.52 -9.58
N SER A 263 -6.84 -15.38 -10.33
CA SER A 263 -6.14 -16.54 -9.76
C SER A 263 -5.11 -16.16 -8.69
N HIS A 264 -4.59 -14.93 -8.71
CA HIS A 264 -3.69 -14.44 -7.67
C HIS A 264 -4.41 -14.26 -6.33
N GLY A 265 -5.58 -13.62 -6.33
CA GLY A 265 -6.43 -13.48 -5.15
C GLY A 265 -6.83 -14.83 -4.58
N LEU A 266 -7.31 -15.73 -5.45
CA LEU A 266 -7.72 -17.08 -5.07
C LEU A 266 -6.56 -17.88 -4.46
N ALA A 267 -5.39 -17.89 -5.09
CA ALA A 267 -4.24 -18.63 -4.58
C ALA A 267 -3.69 -18.06 -3.26
N MET A 268 -3.73 -16.74 -3.08
CA MET A 268 -3.34 -16.09 -1.82
C MET A 268 -4.32 -16.44 -0.69
N TYR A 269 -5.63 -16.46 -1.00
CA TYR A 269 -6.68 -16.89 -0.07
C TYR A 269 -6.49 -18.36 0.33
N GLU A 270 -6.37 -19.28 -0.62
CA GLU A 270 -6.23 -20.72 -0.38
C GLU A 270 -4.98 -21.09 0.43
N ARG A 271 -3.89 -20.34 0.27
CA ARG A 271 -2.64 -20.58 1.00
C ARG A 271 -2.57 -19.87 2.35
N CYS A 272 -3.51 -18.99 2.65
CA CYS A 272 -3.52 -18.26 3.91
C CYS A 272 -4.18 -19.13 5.01
N PRO A 273 -3.48 -19.44 6.11
CA PRO A 273 -4.00 -20.34 7.14
C PRO A 273 -5.14 -19.74 7.96
N ARG A 274 -5.29 -18.42 7.92
CA ARG A 274 -6.23 -17.63 8.72
C ARG A 274 -7.09 -16.72 7.84
N ALA A 275 -7.36 -17.16 6.61
CA ALA A 275 -8.26 -16.46 5.71
C ALA A 275 -9.67 -16.41 6.32
N VAL A 276 -10.30 -15.24 6.28
CA VAL A 276 -11.74 -15.09 6.52
C VAL A 276 -12.48 -15.07 5.19
N GLU A 277 -13.81 -15.09 5.23
CA GLU A 277 -14.64 -15.07 4.02
C GLU A 277 -14.18 -13.96 3.05
N PRO A 278 -13.76 -14.29 1.82
CA PRO A 278 -13.19 -13.31 0.91
C PRO A 278 -14.29 -12.43 0.31
N LEU A 279 -13.90 -11.39 -0.43
CA LEU A 279 -14.79 -10.63 -1.29
C LEU A 279 -14.33 -10.75 -2.73
N TRP A 280 -15.08 -11.54 -3.50
CA TRP A 280 -14.95 -11.57 -4.96
C TRP A 280 -15.99 -10.63 -5.55
N VAL A 281 -15.52 -9.60 -6.27
CA VAL A 281 -16.39 -8.59 -6.87
C VAL A 281 -16.66 -8.95 -8.31
N GLU A 282 -17.85 -9.51 -8.54
CA GLU A 282 -18.26 -9.97 -9.87
C GLU A 282 -18.32 -8.80 -10.86
N GLY A 283 -17.61 -8.93 -11.98
CA GLY A 283 -17.54 -7.91 -13.04
C GLY A 283 -16.63 -6.72 -12.74
N ALA A 284 -16.00 -6.65 -11.57
CA ALA A 284 -15.02 -5.61 -11.28
C ALA A 284 -13.64 -5.95 -11.84
N GLY A 285 -12.96 -4.92 -12.34
CA GLY A 285 -11.55 -4.95 -12.73
C GLY A 285 -10.61 -4.51 -11.60
N HIS A 286 -9.38 -4.15 -11.97
CA HIS A 286 -8.33 -3.82 -10.98
C HIS A 286 -8.55 -2.50 -10.22
N ASN A 287 -9.22 -1.53 -10.85
CA ASN A 287 -9.24 -0.12 -10.40
C ASN A 287 -10.65 0.41 -10.12
N ASP A 288 -11.66 -0.46 -10.10
CA ASP A 288 -13.05 -0.06 -9.91
C ASP A 288 -13.77 -0.77 -8.76
N ILE A 289 -13.10 -1.69 -8.05
CA ILE A 289 -13.66 -2.45 -6.91
C ILE A 289 -14.28 -1.52 -5.88
N GLU A 290 -13.64 -0.39 -5.57
CA GLU A 290 -14.12 0.57 -4.57
C GLU A 290 -15.41 1.29 -4.97
N LEU A 291 -15.80 1.23 -6.25
CA LEU A 291 -17.07 1.77 -6.74
C LEU A 291 -18.26 0.87 -6.43
N TYR A 292 -18.03 -0.41 -6.11
CA TYR A 292 -19.07 -1.37 -5.77
C TYR A 292 -19.44 -1.29 -4.28
N ALA A 293 -20.73 -1.22 -3.96
CA ALA A 293 -21.21 -1.09 -2.58
C ALA A 293 -20.71 -2.22 -1.65
N GLN A 294 -20.60 -3.44 -2.19
CA GLN A 294 -20.13 -4.62 -1.47
C GLN A 294 -18.71 -4.46 -0.88
N TYR A 295 -17.87 -3.61 -1.47
CA TYR A 295 -16.54 -3.30 -0.95
C TYR A 295 -16.64 -2.71 0.47
N LEU A 296 -17.41 -1.64 0.64
CA LEU A 296 -17.60 -1.00 1.94
C LEU A 296 -18.37 -1.88 2.92
N GLU A 297 -19.36 -2.63 2.44
CA GLU A 297 -20.15 -3.54 3.27
C GLU A 297 -19.30 -4.66 3.86
N ARG A 298 -18.47 -5.33 3.04
CA ARG A 298 -17.56 -6.37 3.51
C ARG A 298 -16.56 -5.82 4.51
N LEU A 299 -15.95 -4.67 4.24
CA LEU A 299 -14.98 -4.06 5.15
C LEU A 299 -15.59 -3.74 6.51
N LYS A 300 -16.80 -3.16 6.53
CA LYS A 300 -17.54 -2.91 7.77
C LYS A 300 -17.82 -4.20 8.52
N GLN A 301 -18.28 -5.24 7.83
CA GLN A 301 -18.55 -6.54 8.40
C GLN A 301 -17.28 -7.14 9.04
N PHE A 302 -16.17 -7.12 8.31
CA PHE A 302 -14.89 -7.64 8.79
C PHE A 302 -14.45 -6.92 10.06
N ILE A 303 -14.37 -5.59 10.00
CA ILE A 303 -13.78 -4.76 11.05
C ILE A 303 -14.67 -4.70 12.29
N SER A 304 -16.00 -4.63 12.12
CA SER A 304 -16.93 -4.38 13.23
C SER A 304 -17.46 -5.66 13.88
N HIS A 305 -17.43 -6.80 13.18
CA HIS A 305 -18.10 -8.02 13.63
C HIS A 305 -17.21 -9.27 13.65
N GLU A 306 -16.18 -9.35 12.81
CA GLU A 306 -15.30 -10.53 12.74
C GLU A 306 -14.01 -10.35 13.53
N LEU A 307 -13.55 -9.11 13.75
CA LEU A 307 -12.43 -8.84 14.65
C LEU A 307 -12.86 -8.95 16.11
N PRO A 308 -12.02 -9.52 16.99
CA PRO A 308 -12.38 -9.73 18.37
C PRO A 308 -12.64 -8.40 19.08
N ASN A 309 -13.85 -8.24 19.61
CA ASN A 309 -14.16 -7.25 20.65
C ASN A 309 -13.38 -7.67 21.90
N SER A 310 -12.31 -6.94 22.22
CA SER A 310 -11.54 -7.17 23.45
C SER A 310 -12.25 -6.50 24.62
#